data_AF-A0A4R4DT73-F1
#
_entry.id   AF-A0A4R4DT73-F1
#
_cell.length_a   1.000
_cell.length_b   1.000
_cell.length_c   1.000
_cell.angle_alpha   90.00
_cell.angle_beta   90.00
_cell.angle_gamma   90.00
#
_symmetry.space_group_name_H-M   'P 1'
#
loop_
_entity.id
_entity.type
_entity.pdbx_description
1 polymer ?
#
loop_
_entity_poly.entity_id
_entity_poly.type
_entity_poly.pdbx_seq_one_letter_code
_entity_poly.pdbx_strand_id
1 'polypeptide(L)'
;MTHTDEVAKSADLRGQWLRQPEVRAAIILQEPTDLARVQRVIREGYASDLDEVELQTLTRDPFLIAAALDRPERVVGRETSKPSWKRHKRKVPDVCSDLGITYINDFEAWRRLDFRI
;
A
#
# COMPACT_ATOMS: atom_id res chain seq x y z
N MET A 1 -0.60 14.28 1.97
CA MET A 1 -1.34 13.50 2.99
C MET A 1 -1.20 12.02 2.65
N THR A 2 -0.73 11.21 3.59
CA THR A 2 -0.78 9.74 3.54
C THR A 2 -2.12 9.27 4.14
N HIS A 3 -2.59 8.06 3.82
CA HIS A 3 -3.78 7.48 4.47
C HIS A 3 -3.61 7.43 6.00
N THR A 4 -2.38 7.20 6.47
CA THR A 4 -2.02 7.28 7.90
C THR A 4 -2.23 8.68 8.48
N ASP A 5 -1.94 9.75 7.72
CA ASP A 5 -2.21 11.12 8.16
C ASP A 5 -3.71 11.44 8.21
N GLU A 6 -4.55 10.75 7.44
CA GLU A 6 -6.01 10.88 7.54
C GLU A 6 -6.54 10.21 8.80
N VAL A 7 -6.10 8.97 9.06
CA VAL A 7 -6.51 8.23 10.26
C VAL A 7 -5.95 8.87 11.53
N ALA A 8 -4.73 9.42 11.51
CA ALA A 8 -4.14 10.11 12.66
C ALA A 8 -4.95 11.35 13.12
N LYS A 9 -5.84 11.90 12.29
CA LYS A 9 -6.72 13.02 12.66
C LYS A 9 -7.89 12.59 13.54
N SER A 10 -8.23 11.29 13.61
CA SER A 10 -9.32 10.83 14.47
C SER A 10 -8.96 11.01 15.96
N ALA A 11 -9.99 11.31 16.74
CA ALA A 11 -9.87 11.42 18.20
C ALA A 11 -9.94 10.07 18.92
N ASP A 12 -10.16 8.96 18.18
CA ASP A 12 -10.24 7.62 18.75
C ASP A 12 -8.86 7.06 19.16
N LEU A 13 -8.88 5.89 19.80
CA LEU A 13 -7.65 5.24 20.29
C LEU A 13 -6.63 4.99 19.17
N ARG A 14 -7.10 4.69 17.95
CA ARG A 14 -6.25 4.44 16.80
C ARG A 14 -5.55 5.72 16.32
N GLY A 15 -6.30 6.81 16.18
CA GLY A 15 -5.75 8.11 15.78
C GLY A 15 -4.82 8.68 16.84
N GLN A 16 -5.10 8.47 18.12
CA GLN A 16 -4.20 8.82 19.22
C GLN A 16 -2.90 8.01 19.17
N TRP A 17 -3.00 6.69 19.00
CA TRP A 17 -1.83 5.80 18.90
C TRP A 17 -0.92 6.15 17.71
N LEU A 18 -1.50 6.41 16.53
CA LEU A 18 -0.74 6.84 15.34
C LEU A 18 -0.02 8.19 15.50
N ARG A 19 -0.46 9.04 16.43
CA ARG A 19 0.17 10.33 16.72
C ARG A 19 1.33 10.24 17.70
N GLN A 20 1.52 9.10 18.37
CA GLN A 20 2.68 8.89 19.23
C GLN A 20 3.97 8.95 18.38
N PRO A 21 4.96 9.80 18.72
CA PRO A 21 6.16 9.98 17.92
C PRO A 21 6.91 8.67 17.61
N GLU A 22 7.04 7.81 18.62
CA GLU A 22 7.68 6.51 18.54
C GLU A 22 6.94 5.54 17.61
N VAL A 23 5.60 5.53 17.66
CA VAL A 23 4.78 4.71 16.77
C VAL A 23 4.92 5.22 15.34
N ARG A 24 4.81 6.53 15.15
CA ARG A 24 4.93 7.15 13.82
C ARG A 24 6.29 6.87 13.18
N ALA A 25 7.37 6.94 13.96
CA ALA A 25 8.70 6.60 13.49
C ALA A 25 8.82 5.12 13.11
N ALA A 26 8.19 4.21 13.86
CA ALA A 26 8.26 2.77 13.62
C ALA A 26 7.46 2.30 12.40
N ILE A 27 6.33 2.95 12.08
CA ILE A 27 5.43 2.52 10.99
C ILE A 27 5.71 3.20 9.64
N ILE A 28 6.50 4.29 9.63
CA ILE A 28 6.91 4.97 8.39
C ILE A 28 8.18 4.30 7.86
N LEU A 29 8.11 3.83 6.62
CA LEU A 29 9.30 3.42 5.86
C LEU A 29 10.26 4.61 5.74
N GLN A 30 11.46 4.46 6.31
CA GLN A 30 12.49 5.49 6.32
C GLN A 30 13.27 5.59 5.01
N GLU A 31 13.13 4.58 4.13
CA GLU A 31 13.79 4.59 2.84
C GLU A 31 13.21 5.66 1.90
N PRO A 32 14.05 6.34 1.13
CA PRO A 32 13.59 7.32 0.16
C PRO A 32 12.73 6.63 -0.90
N THR A 33 11.71 7.34 -1.37
CA THR A 33 10.87 6.85 -2.47
C THR A 33 11.68 6.79 -3.77
N ASP A 34 11.72 5.60 -4.38
CA ASP A 34 12.25 5.40 -5.72
C ASP A 34 11.17 5.70 -6.77
N LEU A 35 11.24 6.88 -7.38
CA LEU A 35 10.27 7.33 -8.38
C LEU A 35 10.25 6.44 -9.63
N ALA A 36 11.37 5.82 -10.01
CA ALA A 36 11.41 4.92 -11.16
C ALA A 36 10.59 3.65 -10.90
N ARG A 37 10.64 3.13 -9.67
CA ARG A 37 9.77 2.02 -9.25
C ARG A 37 8.29 2.42 -9.21
N VAL A 38 7.97 3.61 -8.71
CA VAL A 38 6.58 4.11 -8.71
C VAL A 38 6.04 4.21 -10.13
N GLN A 39 6.81 4.79 -11.06
CA GLN A 39 6.44 4.87 -12.47
C GLN A 39 6.28 3.49 -13.11
N ARG A 40 7.13 2.52 -12.76
CA ARG A 40 7.01 1.13 -13.20
C ARG A 40 5.68 0.51 -12.73
N VAL A 41 5.36 0.66 -11.44
CA VAL A 41 4.10 0.17 -10.87
C VAL A 41 2.88 0.81 -11.57
N ILE A 42 2.90 2.11 -11.84
CA ILE A 42 1.80 2.77 -12.56
C ILE A 42 1.63 2.15 -13.95
N ARG A 43 2.73 2.07 -14.72
CA ARG A 43 2.72 1.60 -16.10
C ARG A 43 2.32 0.13 -16.24
N GLU A 44 2.91 -0.75 -15.43
CA GLU A 44 2.73 -2.21 -15.53
C GLU A 44 1.55 -2.70 -14.68
N GLY A 45 1.28 -2.03 -13.57
CA GLY A 45 0.24 -2.42 -12.62
C GLY A 45 -1.12 -1.83 -12.93
N TYR A 46 -1.21 -0.58 -13.40
CA TYR A 46 -2.49 0.12 -13.62
C TYR A 46 -2.78 0.34 -15.11
N ALA A 47 -2.03 1.24 -15.74
CA ALA A 47 -2.01 1.46 -17.19
C ALA A 47 -0.84 2.39 -17.58
N SER A 48 -0.35 2.28 -18.81
CA SER A 48 0.74 3.12 -19.33
C SER A 48 0.33 4.54 -19.70
N ASP A 49 -0.97 4.80 -19.81
CA ASP A 49 -1.57 6.00 -20.40
C ASP A 49 -2.73 6.53 -19.54
N LEU A 50 -2.57 6.53 -18.21
CA LEU A 50 -3.54 7.17 -17.33
C LEU A 50 -3.59 8.68 -17.59
N ASP A 51 -4.78 9.24 -17.69
CA ASP A 51 -4.96 10.68 -17.70
C ASP A 51 -4.75 11.29 -16.30
N GLU A 52 -4.76 12.61 -16.21
CA GLU A 52 -4.54 13.32 -14.94
C GLU A 52 -5.61 13.00 -13.88
N VAL A 53 -6.87 12.83 -14.30
CA VAL A 53 -7.99 12.52 -13.41
C VAL A 53 -7.81 11.10 -12.86
N GLU A 54 -7.54 10.14 -13.73
CA GLU A 54 -7.26 8.76 -13.37
C GLU A 54 -6.05 8.67 -12.44
N LEU A 55 -4.97 9.39 -12.73
CA LEU A 55 -3.77 9.41 -11.91
C LEU A 55 -4.05 9.98 -10.51
N GLN A 56 -4.88 11.01 -10.39
CA GLN A 56 -5.29 11.56 -9.09
C GLN A 56 -6.11 10.57 -8.25
N THR A 57 -6.80 9.61 -8.88
CA THR A 57 -7.52 8.56 -8.14
C THR A 57 -6.61 7.45 -7.62
N LEU A 58 -5.41 7.29 -8.21
CA LEU A 58 -4.38 6.42 -7.64
C LEU A 58 -3.87 7.08 -6.37
N THR A 59 -4.27 6.55 -5.22
CA THR A 59 -3.95 7.14 -3.90
C THR A 59 -2.46 6.95 -3.56
N ARG A 60 -2.14 6.32 -2.42
CA ARG A 60 -0.75 5.96 -2.07
C ARG A 60 -0.38 4.54 -2.49
N ASP A 61 -1.31 3.83 -3.11
CA ASP A 61 -1.11 2.43 -3.51
C ASP A 61 0.12 2.23 -4.41
N PRO A 62 0.39 3.07 -5.44
CA PRO A 62 1.60 2.89 -6.25
C PRO A 62 2.91 3.03 -5.45
N PHE A 63 2.92 3.88 -4.42
CA PHE A 63 4.08 4.07 -3.54
C PHE A 63 4.27 2.86 -2.61
N LEU A 64 3.18 2.33 -2.04
CA LEU A 64 3.21 1.15 -1.19
C LEU A 64 3.71 -0.08 -1.97
N ILE A 65 3.18 -0.29 -3.18
CA ILE A 65 3.55 -1.42 -4.05
C ILE A 65 5.01 -1.27 -4.50
N ALA A 66 5.45 -0.06 -4.85
CA ALA A 66 6.83 0.20 -5.26
C ALA A 66 7.86 -0.12 -4.16
N ALA A 67 7.50 0.09 -2.89
CA ALA A 67 8.34 -0.27 -1.75
C ALA A 67 8.54 -1.80 -1.61
N ALA A 68 7.59 -2.61 -2.10
CA ALA A 68 7.68 -4.06 -2.08
C ALA A 68 8.21 -4.67 -3.40
N LEU A 69 8.35 -3.86 -4.45
CA LEU A 69 8.75 -4.33 -5.77
C LEU A 69 10.20 -4.84 -5.78
N ASP A 70 10.41 -6.04 -6.33
CA ASP A 70 11.70 -6.74 -6.43
C ASP A 70 12.39 -6.99 -5.07
N ARG A 71 11.62 -7.08 -3.98
CA ARG A 71 12.14 -7.32 -2.64
C ARG A 71 11.31 -8.40 -1.90
N PRO A 72 11.85 -9.07 -0.85
CA PRO A 72 11.11 -10.12 -0.12
C PRO A 72 9.96 -9.59 0.76
N GLU A 73 9.78 -8.28 0.82
CA GLU A 73 8.72 -7.56 1.52
C GLU A 73 7.33 -7.97 1.01
N ARG A 74 6.32 -7.73 1.85
CA ARG A 74 4.93 -8.09 1.57
C ARG A 74 4.05 -6.87 1.75
N VAL A 75 3.01 -6.79 0.94
CA VAL A 75 1.94 -5.80 1.16
C VAL A 75 0.88 -6.44 2.04
N VAL A 76 0.54 -5.78 3.15
CA VAL A 76 -0.50 -6.24 4.07
C VAL A 76 -1.73 -5.35 3.92
N GLY A 77 -2.90 -5.95 3.69
CA GLY A 77 -4.15 -5.19 3.58
C GLY A 77 -5.40 -6.06 3.72
N ARG A 78 -6.58 -5.44 3.67
CA ARG A 78 -7.89 -6.11 3.78
C ARG A 78 -8.76 -5.97 2.53
N GLU A 79 -8.16 -5.57 1.43
CA GLU A 79 -8.90 -5.35 0.20
C GLU A 79 -9.19 -6.69 -0.48
N THR A 80 -10.43 -6.87 -0.93
CA THR A 80 -10.83 -8.05 -1.70
C THR A 80 -10.45 -7.86 -3.17
N SER A 81 -9.79 -8.87 -3.75
CA SER A 81 -9.48 -8.95 -5.18
C SER A 81 -10.71 -8.72 -6.05
N LYS A 82 -10.52 -8.00 -7.16
CA LYS A 82 -11.56 -7.77 -8.17
C LYS A 82 -10.92 -7.68 -9.56
N PRO A 83 -10.50 -8.82 -10.16
CA PRO A 83 -9.67 -8.83 -11.38
C PRO A 83 -10.34 -8.24 -12.62
N SER A 84 -11.67 -8.11 -12.61
CA SER A 84 -12.45 -7.46 -13.67
C SER A 84 -12.29 -5.93 -13.66
N TRP A 85 -11.84 -5.33 -12.55
CA TRP A 85 -11.52 -3.91 -12.49
C TRP A 85 -10.18 -3.66 -13.15
N LYS A 86 -10.11 -2.62 -13.98
CA LYS A 86 -8.96 -2.28 -14.83
C LYS A 86 -8.54 -0.83 -14.62
N ARG A 87 -7.33 -0.49 -15.10
CA ARG A 87 -6.75 0.86 -15.04
C ARG A 87 -6.73 1.40 -13.61
N HIS A 88 -7.07 2.67 -13.42
CA HIS A 88 -7.09 3.33 -12.11
C HIS A 88 -8.00 2.67 -11.06
N LYS A 89 -8.97 1.85 -11.48
CA LYS A 89 -9.88 1.13 -10.58
C LYS A 89 -9.30 -0.18 -10.06
N ARG A 90 -8.11 -0.61 -10.49
CA ARG A 90 -7.54 -1.88 -10.04
C ARG A 90 -7.35 -1.92 -8.53
N LYS A 91 -7.54 -3.11 -7.96
CA LYS A 91 -7.34 -3.40 -6.55
C LYS A 91 -5.88 -3.72 -6.27
N VAL A 92 -5.37 -3.28 -5.12
CA VAL A 92 -3.98 -3.54 -4.68
C VAL A 92 -3.61 -5.02 -4.74
N PRO A 93 -4.42 -5.99 -4.22
CA PRO A 93 -4.07 -7.41 -4.34
C PRO A 93 -3.88 -7.88 -5.79
N ASP A 94 -4.68 -7.35 -6.73
CA ASP A 94 -4.59 -7.75 -8.14
C ASP A 94 -3.33 -7.17 -8.80
N VAL A 95 -2.98 -5.93 -8.47
CA VAL A 95 -1.74 -5.30 -8.96
C VAL A 95 -0.52 -6.00 -8.37
N CYS A 96 -0.52 -6.31 -7.08
CA CYS A 96 0.55 -7.07 -6.43
C CYS A 96 0.73 -8.44 -7.10
N SER A 97 -0.37 -9.16 -7.37
CA SER A 97 -0.33 -10.46 -8.02
C SER A 97 0.34 -10.41 -9.40
N ASP A 98 -0.03 -9.44 -10.24
CA ASP A 98 0.54 -9.29 -11.59
C ASP A 98 2.03 -8.91 -11.55
N LEU A 99 2.46 -8.17 -10.53
CA LEU A 99 3.85 -7.77 -10.34
C LEU A 99 4.68 -8.78 -9.53
N GLY A 100 4.12 -9.95 -9.19
CA GLY A 100 4.81 -10.98 -8.42
C GLY A 100 5.07 -10.62 -6.96
N ILE A 101 4.36 -9.63 -6.42
CA ILE A 101 4.45 -9.17 -5.03
C ILE A 101 3.49 -9.97 -4.16
N THR A 102 3.97 -10.47 -3.03
CA THR A 102 3.12 -11.18 -2.08
C THR A 102 2.20 -10.19 -1.34
N TYR A 103 0.89 -10.32 -1.56
CA TYR A 103 -0.15 -9.64 -0.78
C TYR A 103 -0.75 -10.60 0.24
N ILE A 104 -0.87 -10.16 1.51
CA ILE A 104 -1.48 -10.95 2.59
C ILE A 104 -2.45 -10.10 3.40
N ASN A 105 -3.34 -10.75 4.14
CA ASN A 105 -4.18 -10.09 5.13
C ASN A 105 -3.50 -9.99 6.50
N ASP A 106 -4.14 -9.26 7.40
CA ASP A 106 -3.72 -9.09 8.79
C ASP A 106 -3.62 -10.43 9.54
N PHE A 107 -4.59 -11.34 9.39
CA PHE A 107 -4.53 -12.66 10.03
C PHE A 107 -3.33 -13.51 9.62
N GLU A 108 -2.98 -13.50 8.33
CA GLU A 108 -1.81 -14.17 7.80
C GLU A 108 -0.52 -13.47 8.28
N ALA A 109 -0.50 -12.14 8.32
CA ALA A 109 0.62 -11.38 8.87
C ALA A 109 0.85 -11.72 10.36
N TRP A 110 -0.21 -11.79 11.16
CA TRP A 110 -0.14 -12.17 12.58
C TRP A 110 0.46 -13.55 12.78
N ARG A 111 -0.01 -14.54 12.02
CA ARG A 111 0.52 -15.90 12.07
C ARG A 111 2.00 -15.97 11.67
N ARG A 112 2.43 -15.22 10.64
CA ARG A 112 3.83 -15.21 10.18
C ARG A 112 4.79 -14.48 11.13
N LEU A 113 4.30 -13.50 11.86
CA LEU A 113 5.08 -12.73 12.83
C LEU A 113 5.04 -13.32 14.25
N ASP A 114 4.41 -14.50 14.42
CA ASP A 114 4.21 -15.18 15.71
C ASP A 114 3.51 -14.29 16.76
N PHE A 115 2.60 -13.43 16.31
CA PHE A 115 1.72 -12.71 17.23
C PHE A 115 0.72 -13.70 17.84
N ARG A 116 0.75 -13.80 19.18
CA ARG A 116 -0.21 -14.56 19.96
C ARG A 116 -1.34 -13.62 20.38
N ILE A 117 -2.51 -13.84 19.79
CA ILE A 117 -3.73 -13.03 19.94
C ILE A 117 -4.89 -13.95 20.33
#